data_AF-A0A1B6FH42-F1
#
_entry.id   AF-A0A1B6FH42-F1
#
_cell.length_a   1.000
_cell.length_b   1.000
_cell.length_c   1.000
_cell.angle_alpha   90.00
_cell.angle_beta   90.00
_cell.angle_gamma   90.00
#
_symmetry.space_group_name_H-M   'P 1'
#
loop_
_entity.id
_entity.type
_entity.pdbx_description
1 polymer ?
#
loop_
_entity_poly.entity_id
_entity_poly.type
_entity_poly.pdbx_seq_one_letter_code
_entity_poly.pdbx_strand_id
1 'polypeptide(L)'
;DWLHFWILFQAIDKESSITSEDKFQYLFQSMIPGSRAYEVVKSFPPTADNYPKVLKELKCRFGRDGLLVQVYIRELLALVLKNSETRSSVPLMQFYDKLECQLRALESLQVTSDKCACILLPLVESCLPDDLLRAWQRQGSSINRESDASSEAEELTLERLR
;
A
#
# COMPACT_ATOMS: atom_id res chain seq x y z
N ASP A 1 20.13 4.28 5.55
CA ASP A 1 18.70 4.51 5.23
C ASP A 1 18.41 3.83 3.89
N TRP A 2 17.66 2.73 3.90
CA TRP A 2 17.43 1.92 2.69
C TRP A 2 16.42 2.59 1.75
N LEU A 3 15.37 3.21 2.29
CA LEU A 3 14.30 3.80 1.48
C LEU A 3 14.86 4.95 0.63
N HIS A 4 15.62 5.84 1.26
CA HIS A 4 16.30 6.94 0.56
C HIS A 4 17.25 6.44 -0.52
N PHE A 5 18.08 5.44 -0.21
CA PHE A 5 18.97 4.80 -1.18
C PHE A 5 18.18 4.23 -2.36
N TRP A 6 17.13 3.46 -2.09
CA TRP A 6 16.36 2.77 -3.12
C TRP A 6 15.64 3.76 -4.04
N ILE A 7 15.09 4.88 -3.51
CA ILE A 7 14.45 5.93 -4.32
C ILE A 7 15.46 6.52 -5.31
N LEU A 8 16.68 6.81 -4.87
CA LEU A 8 17.73 7.35 -5.74
C LEU A 8 18.22 6.31 -6.75
N PHE A 9 18.41 5.07 -6.32
CA PHE A 9 18.94 4.00 -7.16
C PHE A 9 17.92 3.45 -8.17
N GLN A 10 16.62 3.55 -7.88
CA GLN A 10 15.55 3.03 -8.74
C GLN A 10 15.56 3.64 -10.14
N ALA A 11 16.01 4.88 -10.30
CA ALA A 11 16.17 5.51 -11.61
C ALA A 11 17.17 4.73 -12.48
N ILE A 12 18.28 4.28 -11.88
CA ILE A 12 19.33 3.50 -12.56
C ILE A 12 18.85 2.08 -12.84
N ASP A 13 18.10 1.47 -11.91
CA ASP A 13 17.50 0.13 -12.08
C ASP A 13 16.52 0.09 -13.26
N LYS A 14 15.69 1.14 -13.43
CA LYS A 14 14.67 1.24 -14.50
C LYS A 14 15.23 1.65 -15.86
N GLU A 15 16.44 2.20 -15.91
CA GLU A 15 17.05 2.68 -17.15
C GLU A 15 17.39 1.51 -18.09
N SER A 16 16.77 1.43 -19.26
CA SER A 16 16.95 0.31 -20.20
C SER A 16 18.23 0.41 -21.03
N SER A 17 18.85 1.59 -21.09
CA SER A 17 20.09 1.81 -21.85
C SER A 17 21.34 1.26 -21.17
N ILE A 18 21.28 1.00 -19.86
CA ILE A 18 22.42 0.49 -19.07
C ILE A 18 22.36 -1.04 -19.00
N THR A 19 23.49 -1.70 -19.25
CA THR A 19 23.59 -3.16 -19.14
C THR A 19 23.44 -3.64 -17.70
N SER A 20 23.00 -4.89 -17.49
CA SER A 20 22.89 -5.44 -16.13
C SER A 20 24.25 -5.54 -15.42
N GLU A 21 25.34 -5.68 -16.17
CA GLU A 21 26.72 -5.66 -15.65
C GLU A 21 27.11 -4.29 -15.12
N ASP A 22 26.86 -3.24 -15.92
CA ASP A 22 27.14 -1.86 -15.51
C ASP A 22 26.27 -1.47 -14.32
N LYS A 23 24.99 -1.85 -14.31
CA LYS A 23 24.10 -1.66 -13.16
C LYS A 23 24.61 -2.36 -11.91
N PHE A 24 25.20 -3.55 -12.04
CA PHE A 24 25.84 -4.24 -10.92
C PHE A 24 27.05 -3.44 -10.41
N GLN A 25 27.88 -2.92 -11.31
CA GLN A 25 29.03 -2.10 -10.90
C GLN A 25 28.59 -0.81 -10.20
N TYR A 26 27.58 -0.11 -10.73
CA TYR A 26 27.00 1.06 -10.07
C TYR A 26 26.43 0.71 -8.70
N LEU A 27 25.73 -0.41 -8.59
CA LEU A 27 25.23 -0.92 -7.32
C LEU A 27 26.39 -1.12 -6.33
N PHE A 28 27.45 -1.80 -6.75
CA PHE A 28 28.62 -2.06 -5.90
C PHE A 28 29.32 -0.77 -5.45
N GLN A 29 29.51 0.20 -6.36
CA GLN A 29 30.12 1.50 -6.06
C GLN A 29 29.26 2.36 -5.14
N SER A 30 27.93 2.23 -5.22
CA SER A 30 27.00 2.96 -4.36
C SER A 30 26.95 2.44 -2.92
N MET A 31 27.55 1.27 -2.64
CA MET A 31 27.58 0.68 -1.30
C MET A 31 28.73 1.24 -0.47
N ILE A 32 28.44 1.52 0.80
CA ILE A 32 29.45 1.98 1.76
C ILE A 32 30.37 0.80 2.11
N PRO A 33 31.70 0.89 1.91
CA PRO A 33 32.64 -0.18 2.24
C PRO A 33 32.52 -0.64 3.70
N GLY A 34 32.52 -1.95 3.92
CA GLY A 34 32.37 -2.55 5.27
C GLY A 34 30.95 -2.51 5.84
N SER A 35 29.96 -1.98 5.11
CA SER A 35 28.56 -2.08 5.51
C SER A 35 27.99 -3.48 5.29
N ARG A 36 26.92 -3.83 6.02
CA ARG A 36 26.21 -5.12 5.83
C ARG A 36 25.68 -5.29 4.40
N ALA A 37 25.26 -4.21 3.75
CA ALA A 37 24.80 -4.25 2.36
C ALA A 37 25.97 -4.48 1.40
N TYR A 38 27.11 -3.84 1.63
CA TYR A 38 28.34 -4.06 0.87
C TYR A 38 28.79 -5.53 0.90
N GLU A 39 28.81 -6.18 2.07
CA GLU A 39 29.16 -7.60 2.18
C GLU A 39 28.19 -8.51 1.40
N VAL A 40 26.90 -8.16 1.36
CA VAL A 40 25.92 -8.88 0.52
C VAL A 40 26.27 -8.70 -0.95
N VAL A 41 26.52 -7.48 -1.44
CA VAL A 41 26.85 -7.28 -2.86
C VAL A 41 28.16 -7.96 -3.25
N LYS A 42 29.18 -7.86 -2.39
CA LYS A 42 30.50 -8.48 -2.58
C LYS A 42 30.44 -10.02 -2.65
N SER A 43 29.43 -10.65 -2.03
CA SER A 43 29.27 -12.10 -2.06
C SER A 43 28.86 -12.67 -3.41
N PHE A 44 28.42 -11.83 -4.35
CA PHE A 44 28.02 -12.24 -5.70
C PHE A 44 29.09 -11.83 -6.73
N PRO A 45 29.42 -12.70 -7.69
CA PRO A 45 30.22 -12.32 -8.85
C PRO A 45 29.51 -11.23 -9.68
N PRO A 46 30.20 -10.13 -10.07
CA PRO A 46 29.63 -9.01 -10.80
C PRO A 46 29.37 -9.40 -12.26
N THR A 47 28.23 -10.05 -12.49
CA THR A 47 27.79 -10.62 -13.77
C THR A 47 26.34 -10.24 -14.01
N ALA A 48 25.91 -10.14 -15.27
CA ALA A 48 24.55 -9.76 -15.64
C ALA A 48 23.51 -10.66 -14.95
N ASP A 49 23.75 -11.97 -14.91
CA ASP A 49 22.84 -12.96 -14.33
C ASP A 49 22.66 -12.83 -12.81
N ASN A 50 23.62 -12.22 -12.12
CA ASN A 50 23.62 -12.09 -10.67
C ASN A 50 23.08 -10.73 -10.20
N TYR A 51 22.98 -9.73 -11.08
CA TYR A 51 22.35 -8.45 -10.77
C TYR A 51 20.92 -8.58 -10.21
N PRO A 52 19.97 -9.28 -10.87
CA PRO A 52 18.63 -9.42 -10.32
C PRO A 52 18.62 -10.20 -8.99
N LYS A 53 19.55 -11.15 -8.81
CA LYS A 53 19.65 -11.96 -7.58
C LYS A 53 20.12 -11.11 -6.40
N VAL A 54 21.15 -10.29 -6.58
CA VAL A 54 21.69 -9.45 -5.52
C VAL A 54 20.69 -8.37 -5.11
N LEU A 55 19.99 -7.77 -6.09
CA LEU A 55 18.91 -6.82 -5.82
C LEU A 55 17.77 -7.44 -5.01
N LYS A 56 17.36 -8.66 -5.35
CA LYS A 56 16.33 -9.39 -4.61
C LYS A 56 16.77 -9.63 -3.16
N GLU A 57 18.01 -10.05 -2.93
CA GLU A 57 18.55 -10.27 -1.59
C GLU A 57 18.61 -8.98 -0.77
N LEU A 58 19.06 -7.88 -1.39
CA LEU A 58 19.09 -6.56 -0.74
C LEU A 58 17.68 -6.08 -0.36
N LYS A 59 16.71 -6.18 -1.27
CA LYS A 59 15.30 -5.86 -0.98
C LYS A 59 14.74 -6.74 0.13
N CYS A 60 15.03 -8.04 0.12
CA CYS A 60 14.55 -8.95 1.16
C CYS A 60 15.13 -8.62 2.54
N ARG A 61 16.42 -8.26 2.62
CA ARG A 61 17.10 -7.98 3.90
C ARG A 61 16.86 -6.56 4.42
N PHE A 62 16.78 -5.58 3.52
CA PHE A 62 16.81 -4.15 3.87
C PHE A 62 15.55 -3.39 3.44
N GLY A 63 14.81 -3.89 2.43
CA GLY A 63 13.53 -3.35 1.97
C GLY A 63 12.56 -3.13 3.10
N ARG A 64 12.34 -4.18 3.91
CA ARG A 64 11.39 -4.15 5.03
C ARG A 64 10.06 -3.48 4.65
N ASP A 65 9.62 -3.64 3.39
CA ASP A 65 8.39 -3.02 2.89
C ASP A 65 7.19 -3.44 3.77
N GLY A 66 7.19 -4.70 4.24
CA GLY A 66 6.21 -5.20 5.20
C GLY A 66 6.27 -4.56 6.59
N LEU A 67 7.44 -4.12 7.06
CA LEU A 67 7.56 -3.40 8.34
C LEU A 67 7.03 -1.97 8.21
N LEU A 68 7.26 -1.33 7.07
CA LEU A 68 6.73 0.00 6.79
C LEU A 68 5.20 -0.03 6.71
N VAL A 69 4.64 -1.02 6.02
CA VAL A 69 3.19 -1.30 6.02
C VAL A 69 2.68 -1.56 7.45
N GLN A 70 3.39 -2.36 8.26
CA GLN A 70 3.02 -2.59 9.66
C GLN A 70 3.04 -1.31 10.51
N VAL A 71 4.01 -0.42 10.31
CA VAL A 71 4.07 0.87 11.01
C VAL A 71 2.89 1.75 10.63
N TYR A 72 2.58 1.89 9.34
CA TYR A 72 1.41 2.65 8.89
C TYR A 72 0.09 2.06 9.38
N ILE A 73 -0.06 0.73 9.36
CA ILE A 73 -1.24 0.06 9.94
C ILE A 73 -1.31 0.32 11.45
N ARG A 74 -0.19 0.31 12.17
CA ARG A 74 -0.15 0.56 13.62
C ARG A 74 -0.46 2.01 13.96
N GLU A 75 0.01 2.97 13.16
CA GLU A 75 -0.34 4.39 13.28
C GLU A 75 -1.82 4.63 12.97
N LEU A 76 -2.34 3.97 11.92
CA LEU A 76 -3.76 4.00 11.59
C LEU A 76 -4.60 3.44 12.74
N LEU A 77 -4.25 2.26 13.28
CA LEU A 77 -4.89 1.65 14.45
C LEU A 77 -4.83 2.56 15.69
N ALA A 78 -3.68 3.21 15.95
CA ALA A 78 -3.54 4.15 17.06
C ALA A 78 -4.46 5.38 16.88
N LEU A 79 -4.65 5.85 15.64
CA LEU A 79 -5.54 6.95 15.29
C LEU A 79 -7.01 6.54 15.47
N VAL A 80 -7.37 5.32 15.06
CA VAL A 80 -8.70 4.70 15.27
C VAL A 80 -9.04 4.62 16.76
N LEU A 81 -8.17 3.99 17.54
CA LEU A 81 -8.36 3.78 18.97
C LEU A 81 -8.51 5.10 19.72
N LYS A 82 -7.66 6.09 19.39
CA LYS A 82 -7.73 7.43 19.99
C LYS A 82 -9.04 8.16 19.69
N ASN A 83 -9.65 7.93 18.52
CA ASN A 83 -10.94 8.53 18.17
C ASN A 83 -12.11 7.81 18.87
N SER A 84 -12.00 6.49 19.07
CA SER A 84 -13.00 5.70 19.82
C SER A 84 -13.03 6.01 21.33
N GLU A 85 -11.86 6.27 21.94
CA GLU A 85 -11.74 6.50 23.38
C GLU A 85 -12.11 7.92 23.79
N THR A 86 -11.79 8.94 22.99
CA THR A 86 -11.96 10.31 23.45
C THR A 86 -13.39 10.84 23.36
N ARG A 87 -14.26 10.27 22.50
CA ARG A 87 -15.58 10.86 22.13
C ARG A 87 -15.52 12.38 21.88
N SER A 88 -14.31 12.91 21.67
CA SER A 88 -14.06 14.32 21.55
C SER A 88 -14.01 14.54 20.07
N SER A 89 -15.05 15.18 19.57
CA SER A 89 -15.23 15.63 18.19
C SER A 89 -13.96 16.28 17.65
N VAL A 90 -12.98 15.48 17.19
CA VAL A 90 -12.10 15.93 16.13
C VAL A 90 -13.07 16.25 14.98
N PRO A 91 -13.06 17.48 14.45
CA PRO A 91 -13.96 17.82 13.36
C PRO A 91 -13.83 16.73 12.29
N LEU A 92 -14.95 16.11 11.90
CA LEU A 92 -15.00 14.96 11.00
C LEU A 92 -14.09 15.15 9.76
N MET A 93 -14.00 16.40 9.31
CA MET A 93 -13.11 16.86 8.25
C MET A 93 -11.61 16.61 8.54
N GLN A 94 -11.10 17.01 9.71
CA GLN A 94 -9.69 16.77 10.07
C GLN A 94 -9.36 15.29 10.27
N PHE A 95 -10.35 14.49 10.66
CA PHE A 95 -10.20 13.05 10.75
C PHE A 95 -10.14 12.42 9.35
N TYR A 96 -11.05 12.83 8.46
CA TYR A 96 -11.05 12.42 7.06
C TYR A 96 -9.73 12.78 6.36
N ASP A 97 -9.25 14.01 6.52
CA ASP A 97 -7.98 14.47 5.93
C ASP A 97 -6.79 13.59 6.37
N LYS A 98 -6.75 13.20 7.65
CA LYS A 98 -5.71 12.31 8.17
C LYS A 98 -5.83 10.90 7.63
N LEU A 99 -7.05 10.37 7.55
CA LEU A 99 -7.31 9.04 7.01
C LEU A 99 -6.97 8.97 5.51
N GLU A 100 -7.35 9.99 4.75
CA GLU A 100 -7.01 10.12 3.33
C GLU A 100 -5.49 10.22 3.12
N CYS A 101 -4.78 10.97 3.96
CA CYS A 101 -3.33 11.07 3.90
C CYS A 101 -2.65 9.70 4.11
N GLN A 102 -3.14 8.90 5.06
CA GLN A 102 -2.63 7.55 5.31
C GLN A 102 -2.98 6.59 4.16
N LEU A 103 -4.19 6.65 3.62
CA LEU A 103 -4.60 5.85 2.46
C LEU A 103 -3.74 6.16 1.23
N ARG A 104 -3.46 7.44 0.95
CA ARG A 104 -2.61 7.87 -0.17
C ARG A 104 -1.16 7.41 -0.01
N ALA A 105 -0.65 7.37 1.22
CA ALA A 105 0.67 6.81 1.52
C ALA A 105 0.72 5.29 1.28
N LEU A 106 -0.33 4.55 1.66
CA LEU A 106 -0.46 3.11 1.40
C LEU A 106 -0.58 2.80 -0.09
N GLU A 107 -1.31 3.63 -0.85
CA GLU A 107 -1.45 3.50 -2.30
C GLU A 107 -0.10 3.72 -3.02
N SER A 108 0.67 4.71 -2.59
CA SER A 108 2.02 4.99 -3.10
C SER A 108 3.00 3.83 -2.88
N LEU A 109 2.73 2.97 -1.89
CA LEU A 109 3.49 1.75 -1.59
C LEU A 109 3.01 0.51 -2.37
N GLN A 110 2.15 0.68 -3.39
CA GLN A 110 1.59 -0.39 -4.23
C GLN A 110 0.79 -1.45 -3.45
N VAL A 111 0.22 -1.09 -2.30
CA VAL A 111 -0.72 -1.99 -1.61
C VAL A 111 -2.03 -2.00 -2.41
N THR A 112 -2.21 -3.03 -3.22
CA THR A 112 -3.35 -3.16 -4.15
C THR A 112 -4.69 -3.08 -3.41
N SER A 113 -5.58 -2.22 -3.92
CA SER A 113 -6.93 -1.94 -3.40
C SER A 113 -7.72 -3.20 -3.03
N ASP A 114 -7.60 -4.29 -3.80
CA ASP A 114 -8.34 -5.55 -3.57
C ASP A 114 -7.97 -6.24 -2.24
N LYS A 115 -6.67 -6.35 -1.92
CA LYS A 115 -6.21 -6.95 -0.64
C LYS A 115 -6.37 -6.01 0.54
N CYS A 116 -6.37 -4.70 0.28
CA CYS A 116 -6.46 -3.69 1.33
C CYS A 116 -7.91 -3.37 1.67
N ALA A 117 -8.86 -3.47 0.73
CA ALA A 117 -10.28 -3.21 0.96
C ALA A 117 -10.83 -4.03 2.13
N CYS A 118 -10.51 -5.33 2.20
CA CYS A 118 -10.94 -6.20 3.30
C CYS A 118 -10.40 -5.80 4.67
N ILE A 119 -9.29 -5.06 4.74
CA ILE A 119 -8.68 -4.60 5.99
C ILE A 119 -9.11 -3.15 6.29
N LEU A 120 -9.19 -2.30 5.26
CA LEU A 120 -9.52 -0.89 5.36
C LEU A 120 -10.99 -0.65 5.68
N LEU A 121 -11.93 -1.45 5.14
CA LEU A 121 -13.35 -1.32 5.43
C LEU A 121 -13.66 -1.48 6.93
N PRO A 122 -13.27 -2.59 7.60
CA PRO A 122 -13.46 -2.74 9.04
C PRO A 122 -12.77 -1.65 9.87
N LEU A 123 -11.62 -1.15 9.40
CA LEU A 123 -10.85 -0.08 10.05
C LEU A 123 -11.57 1.27 9.99
N VAL A 124 -12.11 1.62 8.82
CA VAL A 124 -12.91 2.84 8.61
C VAL A 124 -14.22 2.74 9.38
N GLU A 125 -14.89 1.59 9.37
CA GLU A 125 -16.09 1.33 10.19
C GLU A 125 -15.81 1.57 11.68
N SER A 126 -14.69 1.04 12.19
CA SER A 126 -14.30 1.19 13.59
C SER A 126 -13.95 2.63 14.00
N CYS A 127 -13.75 3.53 13.04
CA CYS A 127 -13.45 4.94 13.27
C CYS A 127 -14.67 5.86 13.31
N LEU A 128 -15.80 5.39 12.79
CA LEU A 128 -16.98 6.20 12.61
C LEU A 128 -17.77 6.26 13.92
N PRO A 129 -18.26 7.44 14.34
CA PRO A 129 -19.24 7.53 15.40
C PRO A 129 -20.46 6.68 15.05
N ASP A 130 -21.10 6.04 16.04
CA ASP A 130 -22.25 5.15 15.83
C ASP A 130 -23.34 5.78 14.95
N ASP A 131 -23.56 7.08 15.07
CA ASP A 131 -24.57 7.81 14.29
C ASP A 131 -24.19 7.97 12.81
N LEU A 132 -22.91 8.16 12.51
CA LEU A 132 -22.42 8.24 11.13
C LEU A 132 -22.35 6.85 10.49
N LEU A 133 -21.95 5.84 11.27
CA LEU A 133 -21.94 4.44 10.83
C LEU A 133 -23.36 3.94 10.52
N ARG A 134 -24.35 4.28 11.37
CA ARG A 134 -25.77 4.00 11.10
C ARG A 134 -26.26 4.74 9.85
N ALA A 135 -25.86 5.98 9.62
CA ALA A 135 -26.23 6.73 8.42
C ALA A 135 -25.64 6.11 7.15
N TRP A 136 -24.37 5.70 7.20
CA TRP A 136 -23.66 5.06 6.10
C TRP A 136 -24.22 3.66 5.77
N GLN A 137 -24.49 2.82 6.78
CA GLN A 137 -25.12 1.51 6.59
C GLN A 137 -26.50 1.60 5.95
N ARG A 138 -27.30 2.63 6.30
CA ARG A 138 -28.59 2.89 5.64
C ARG A 138 -28.42 3.23 4.16
N GLN A 139 -27.33 3.91 3.78
CA GLN A 139 -27.03 4.26 2.39
C GLN A 139 -26.45 3.08 1.59
N GLY A 140 -25.61 2.24 2.20
CA GLY A 140 -25.16 0.99 1.58
C GLY A 140 -26.31 0.01 1.32
N SER A 141 -27.33 0.00 2.20
CA SER A 141 -28.56 -0.78 2.03
C SER A 141 -29.42 -0.28 0.86
N SER A 142 -29.41 1.03 0.56
CA SER A 142 -30.14 1.58 -0.59
C SER A 142 -29.41 1.34 -1.92
N ILE A 143 -28.07 1.35 -1.91
CA ILE A 143 -27.26 1.11 -3.12
C ILE A 143 -27.39 -0.35 -3.58
N ASN A 144 -27.38 -1.32 -2.66
CA ASN A 144 -27.62 -2.73 -3.02
C ASN A 144 -29.06 -3.01 -3.49
N ARG A 145 -30.04 -2.23 -3.02
CA ARG A 145 -31.43 -2.38 -3.47
C ARG A 145 -31.65 -1.84 -4.89
N GLU A 146 -30.90 -0.82 -5.30
CA GLU A 146 -30.95 -0.29 -6.67
C GLU A 146 -30.24 -1.22 -7.67
N SER A 147 -29.15 -1.90 -7.28
CA SER A 147 -28.50 -2.90 -8.14
C SER A 147 -29.36 -4.15 -8.35
N ASP A 148 -30.02 -4.64 -7.29
CA ASP A 148 -30.90 -5.81 -7.39
C ASP A 148 -32.18 -5.48 -8.17
N ALA A 149 -32.76 -4.29 -7.97
CA ALA A 149 -33.95 -3.85 -8.72
C ALA A 149 -33.64 -3.57 -10.21
N SER A 150 -32.42 -3.12 -10.53
CA SER A 150 -31.97 -2.94 -11.92
C SER A 150 -31.77 -4.29 -12.62
N SER A 151 -31.22 -5.28 -11.91
CA SER A 151 -31.01 -6.63 -12.43
C SER A 151 -32.33 -7.37 -12.67
N GLU A 152 -33.29 -7.27 -11.75
CA GLU A 152 -34.62 -7.89 -11.91
C GLU A 152 -35.45 -7.22 -13.01
N ALA A 153 -35.31 -5.90 -13.23
CA ALA A 153 -36.01 -5.18 -14.29
C ALA A 153 -35.47 -5.53 -15.69
N GLU A 154 -34.16 -5.79 -15.83
CA GLU A 154 -33.55 -6.25 -17.08
C GLU A 154 -33.88 -7.72 -17.40
N GLU A 155 -34.01 -8.57 -16.38
CA GLU A 155 -34.40 -9.97 -16.56
C GLU A 155 -35.89 -10.12 -16.97
N LEU A 156 -36.79 -9.33 -16.36
CA LEU A 156 -38.22 -9.29 -16.71
C LEU A 156 -38.50 -8.68 -18.10
N THR A 157 -37.63 -7.80 -18.59
CA THR A 157 -37.75 -7.25 -19.95
C THR A 157 -37.26 -8.22 -21.02
N LEU A 158 -36.25 -9.04 -20.72
CA LEU A 158 -35.77 -10.09 -21.61
C LEU A 158 -36.75 -11.27 -21.73
N GLU A 159 -37.45 -11.65 -20.66
CA GLU A 159 -38.48 -12.71 -20.72
C GLU A 159 -39.71 -12.31 -21.54
N ARG A 160 -40.08 -11.03 -21.58
CA ARG A 160 -41.22 -10.53 -22.35
C ARG A 160 -40.98 -10.42 -23.87
N LEU A 161 -39.72 -10.54 -24.30
CA LEU A 161 -39.31 -10.47 -25.70
C LEU A 161 -39.10 -11.87 -26.33
N ARG A 162 -39.41 -12.95 -25.61
CA ARG A 162 -39.34 -14.34 -26.07
C ARG A 162 -40.73 -14.91 -26.34
#